data_AF-A0A0T7GLJ1-F1
#
_entry.id   AF-A0A0T7GLJ1-F1
#
_cell.length_a   1.000
_cell.length_b   1.000
_cell.length_c   1.000
_cell.angle_alpha   90.00
_cell.angle_beta   90.00
_cell.angle_gamma   90.00
#
_symmetry.space_group_name_H-M   'P 1'
#
loop_
_entity.id
_entity.type
_entity.pdbx_description
1 polymer ?
#
loop_
_entity_poly.entity_id
_entity_poly.type
_entity_poly.pdbx_seq_one_letter_code
_entity_poly.pdbx_strand_id
1 'polypeptide(L)'
;MTDANTNAERYLAIWNETDAVRRKAMIAETWAEDGLYVDPLMRGEGHEGVDRLVEGVQAQFPGFRVSASRCSARPTVTTTICAFPGGSAPWTARR
;
A
#
# COMPACT_ATOMS: atom_id res chain seq x y z
N MET A 1 14.57 -13.93 10.90
CA MET A 1 13.45 -14.39 10.05
C MET A 1 12.33 -13.38 10.21
N THR A 2 12.11 -12.53 9.22
CA THR A 2 11.04 -11.54 9.27
C THR A 2 9.72 -12.22 8.92
N ASP A 3 8.75 -12.16 9.81
CA ASP A 3 7.41 -12.72 9.60
C ASP A 3 6.69 -11.89 8.52
N ALA A 4 6.09 -12.58 7.55
CA ALA A 4 5.30 -11.96 6.50
C ALA A 4 4.13 -11.15 7.08
N ASN A 5 3.55 -11.58 8.21
CA ASN A 5 2.48 -10.85 8.88
C ASN A 5 2.99 -9.52 9.46
N THR A 6 4.16 -9.52 10.10
CA THR A 6 4.76 -8.30 10.64
C THR A 6 5.08 -7.28 9.55
N ASN A 7 5.54 -7.74 8.38
CA ASN A 7 5.77 -6.87 7.24
C ASN A 7 4.46 -6.29 6.67
N ALA A 8 3.41 -7.11 6.60
CA ALA A 8 2.10 -6.65 6.17
C ALA A 8 1.51 -5.60 7.13
N GLU A 9 1.64 -5.79 8.44
CA GLU A 9 1.19 -4.82 9.45
C GLU A 9 1.93 -3.48 9.34
N ARG A 10 3.25 -3.50 9.18
CA ARG A 10 4.06 -2.28 8.99
C ARG A 10 3.68 -1.55 7.71
N TYR A 11 3.51 -2.29 6.62
CA TYR A 11 3.01 -1.74 5.37
C TYR A 11 1.66 -1.05 5.57
N LEU A 12 0.68 -1.72 6.18
CA LEU A 12 -0.63 -1.11 6.45
C LEU A 12 -0.55 0.12 7.35
N ALA A 13 0.36 0.12 8.32
CA ALA A 13 0.56 1.26 9.21
C ALA A 13 1.08 2.49 8.43
N ILE A 14 2.06 2.31 7.53
CA ILE A 14 2.58 3.37 6.64
C ILE A 14 1.46 3.99 5.79
N TRP A 15 0.58 3.15 5.22
CA TRP A 15 -0.51 3.62 4.36
C TRP A 15 -1.62 4.36 5.10
N ASN A 16 -1.85 4.04 6.39
CA ASN A 16 -2.84 4.72 7.22
C ASN A 16 -2.27 5.92 8.01
N GLU A 17 -0.95 6.13 7.99
CA GLU A 17 -0.31 7.26 8.65
C GLU A 17 -0.45 8.53 7.81
N THR A 18 -1.08 9.55 8.40
CA THR A 18 -1.34 10.84 7.75
C THR A 18 -0.25 11.88 8.03
N ASP A 19 0.54 11.69 9.09
CA ASP A 19 1.67 12.55 9.41
C ASP A 19 2.87 12.22 8.51
N ALA A 20 3.26 13.17 7.66
CA ALA A 20 4.33 12.99 6.70
C ALA A 20 5.71 12.73 7.35
N VAL A 21 5.98 13.32 8.52
CA VAL A 21 7.27 13.14 9.21
C VAL A 21 7.35 11.75 9.81
N ARG A 22 6.27 11.29 10.46
CA ARG A 22 6.21 9.93 11.02
C ARG A 22 6.24 8.87 9.92
N ARG A 23 5.50 9.10 8.83
CA ARG A 23 5.48 8.19 7.67
C ARG A 23 6.88 8.01 7.07
N LYS A 24 7.64 9.09 6.87
CA LYS A 24 9.02 9.02 6.37
C LYS A 24 9.93 8.20 7.28
N ALA A 25 9.84 8.39 8.60
CA ALA A 25 10.61 7.61 9.56
C ALA A 25 10.25 6.11 9.48
N MET A 26 8.96 5.78 9.43
CA MET A 26 8.50 4.39 9.30
C MET A 26 8.92 3.73 7.99
N ILE A 27 8.92 4.49 6.89
CA ILE A 27 9.43 4.03 5.58
C ILE A 27 10.93 3.75 5.68
N ALA A 28 11.71 4.65 6.28
CA ALA A 28 13.16 4.45 6.44
C ALA A 28 13.50 3.21 7.29
N GLU A 29 12.70 2.90 8.30
CA GLU A 29 12.89 1.71 9.16
C GLU A 29 12.42 0.39 8.52
N THR A 30 11.43 0.46 7.61
CA THR A 30 10.78 -0.74 7.04
C THR A 30 11.29 -1.07 5.64
N TRP A 31 11.71 -0.06 4.87
CA TRP A 31 12.06 -0.17 3.46
C TRP A 31 13.56 -0.05 3.24
N ALA A 32 14.11 -0.80 2.29
CA ALA A 32 15.48 -0.61 1.84
C ALA A 32 15.65 0.78 1.19
N GLU A 33 16.83 1.39 1.34
CA GLU A 33 17.14 2.73 0.77
C GLU A 33 16.93 2.78 -0.75
N ASP A 34 17.23 1.67 -1.43
CA ASP A 34 17.06 1.45 -2.87
C ASP A 34 15.79 0.66 -3.22
N GLY A 35 14.88 0.49 -2.26
CA GLY A 35 13.68 -0.32 -2.44
C GLY A 35 12.74 0.29 -3.47
N LEU A 36 12.25 -0.56 -4.38
CA LEU A 36 11.37 -0.18 -5.46
C LEU A 36 9.93 -0.62 -5.17
N TYR A 37 9.00 0.32 -5.18
CA TYR A 37 7.57 0.05 -5.21
C TYR A 37 7.09 0.08 -6.66
N VAL A 38 6.53 -1.04 -7.13
CA VAL A 38 5.92 -1.14 -8.46
C VAL A 38 4.55 -1.76 -8.33
N ASP A 39 3.54 -1.01 -8.72
CA ASP A 39 2.22 -1.52 -9.03
C ASP A 39 1.86 -1.17 -10.49
N PRO A 40 0.80 -1.76 -11.08
CA PRO A 40 0.41 -1.48 -12.46
C PRO A 40 0.04 -0.01 -12.78
N LEU A 41 -0.22 0.81 -11.77
CA LEU A 41 -0.67 2.19 -11.85
C LEU A 41 0.41 3.20 -11.38
N MET A 42 1.33 2.78 -10.51
CA MET A 42 2.24 3.63 -9.76
C MET A 42 3.60 2.96 -9.58
N ARG A 43 4.65 3.79 -9.67
CA ARG A 43 6.03 3.38 -9.40
C ARG A 43 6.69 4.42 -8.51
N GLY A 44 7.35 3.97 -7.46
CA GLY A 44 8.07 4.82 -6.51
C GLY A 44 9.41 4.18 -6.19
N GLU A 45 10.48 4.95 -6.31
CA GLU A 45 11.85 4.48 -6.06
C GLU A 45 12.39 5.12 -4.79
N GLY A 46 12.98 4.31 -3.92
CA GLY A 46 13.52 4.74 -2.65
C GLY A 46 12.47 5.28 -1.69
N HIS A 47 12.94 5.78 -0.54
CA HIS A 47 12.06 6.25 0.54
C HIS A 47 11.19 7.44 0.11
N GLU A 48 11.76 8.40 -0.63
CA GLU A 48 11.02 9.57 -1.10
C GLU A 48 9.99 9.24 -2.18
N GLY A 49 10.27 8.25 -3.03
CA GLY A 49 9.31 7.79 -4.03
C GLY A 49 8.09 7.17 -3.37
N VAL A 50 8.30 6.29 -2.38
CA VAL A 50 7.21 5.65 -1.62
C VAL A 50 6.41 6.68 -0.83
N ASP A 51 7.07 7.63 -0.16
CA ASP A 51 6.39 8.68 0.61
C ASP A 51 5.44 9.52 -0.26
N ARG A 52 5.91 9.98 -1.43
CA ARG A 52 5.10 10.76 -2.37
C ARG A 52 3.91 9.97 -2.94
N LEU A 53 4.08 8.67 -3.16
CA LEU A 53 2.99 7.81 -3.59
C LEU A 53 1.90 7.73 -2.52
N VAL A 54 2.29 7.48 -1.27
CA VAL A 54 1.33 7.38 -0.16
C VAL A 54 0.60 8.72 0.04
N GLU A 55 1.32 9.84 -0.02
CA GLU A 55 0.73 11.18 0.03
C GLU A 55 -0.29 11.40 -1.11
N GLY A 56 0.09 11.07 -2.34
CA GLY A 56 -0.78 11.22 -3.51
C GLY A 56 -2.06 10.41 -3.39
N VAL A 57 -1.98 9.16 -2.90
CA VAL A 57 -3.16 8.32 -2.70
C VAL A 57 -4.05 8.85 -1.57
N GLN A 58 -3.47 9.30 -0.46
CA GLN A 58 -4.23 9.88 0.65
C GLN A 58 -4.93 11.20 0.25
N ALA A 59 -4.27 12.02 -0.58
CA ALA A 59 -4.85 13.25 -1.11
C ALA A 59 -5.99 12.98 -2.10
N GLN A 60 -5.84 11.96 -2.95
CA GLN A 60 -6.86 11.57 -3.93
C GLN A 60 -8.09 10.90 -3.26
N PHE A 61 -7.87 10.17 -2.17
CA PHE A 61 -8.91 9.47 -1.42
C PHE A 61 -8.89 9.86 0.07
N PRO A 62 -9.46 11.01 0.44
CA PRO A 62 -9.50 11.45 1.82
C PRO A 62 -10.31 10.47 2.68
N GLY A 63 -9.70 9.98 3.77
CA GLY A 63 -10.30 8.98 4.67
C GLY A 63 -10.15 7.53 4.22
N PHE A 64 -9.37 7.26 3.17
CA PHE A 64 -9.03 5.90 2.76
C PHE A 64 -8.29 5.17 3.87
N ARG A 65 -8.76 3.95 4.18
CA ARG A 65 -8.09 3.05 5.11
C ARG A 65 -7.85 1.71 4.45
N VAL A 66 -6.62 1.22 4.57
CA VAL A 66 -6.24 -0.12 4.11
C VAL A 66 -6.27 -1.05 5.30
N SER A 67 -6.94 -2.19 5.14
CA SER A 67 -6.92 -3.29 6.09
C SER A 67 -6.53 -4.59 5.39
N ALA A 68 -5.75 -5.43 6.05
CA ALA A 68 -5.52 -6.79 5.57
C ALA A 68 -6.83 -7.57 5.70
N SER A 69 -7.37 -8.02 4.58
CA SER A 69 -8.41 -9.04 4.57
C SER A 69 -7.75 -10.41 4.64
N ARG A 70 -8.33 -11.33 5.42
CA ARG A 70 -7.95 -12.75 5.31
C ARG A 70 -8.44 -13.24 3.96
N CYS A 71 -7.51 -13.54 3.06
CA CYS A 71 -7.83 -14.23 1.83
C CYS A 71 -8.25 -15.66 2.19
N SER A 72 -9.55 -15.95 2.17
CA SER A 72 -9.98 -17.35 2.24
C SER A 72 -9.61 -17.98 0.90
N ALA A 73 -8.78 -19.03 0.94
CA ALA A 73 -8.25 -19.68 -0.23
C ALA A 73 -9.39 -20.17 -1.16
N ARG A 74 -9.64 -19.42 -2.24
CA ARG A 74 -10.27 -19.92 -3.47
C ARG A 74 -9.17 -20.01 -4.54
N PRO A 75 -9.10 -21.10 -5.32
CA PRO A 75 -8.03 -21.32 -6.30
C PRO A 75 -8.31 -20.53 -7.58
N THR A 76 -8.40 -19.21 -7.48
CA THR A 76 -8.42 -18.32 -8.64
C THR A 76 -7.53 -17.14 -8.30
N VAL A 77 -6.36 -17.11 -8.92
CA VAL A 77 -5.38 -16.03 -8.83
C VAL A 77 -5.99 -14.81 -9.51
N THR A 78 -6.80 -14.07 -8.76
CA THR A 78 -7.12 -12.68 -9.02
C THR A 78 -6.78 -11.94 -7.75
N THR A 79 -5.58 -11.38 -7.70
CA THR A 79 -5.14 -10.45 -6.64
C THR A 79 -5.96 -9.17 -6.78
N THR A 80 -7.22 -9.21 -6.33
CA THR A 80 -8.05 -8.02 -6.15
C THR A 80 -7.78 -7.51 -4.74
N ILE A 81 -7.02 -6.43 -4.62
CA ILE A 81 -7.06 -5.60 -3.43
C ILE A 81 -8.47 -5.00 -3.39
N CYS A 82 -9.32 -5.49 -2.49
CA CYS A 82 -10.65 -4.92 -2.26
C CYS A 82 -10.49 -3.57 -1.54
N ALA A 83 -10.14 -2.52 -2.28
CA ALA A 83 -10.41 -1.16 -1.86
C ALA A 83 -11.92 -0.94 -1.91
N PHE A 84 -12.53 -0.75 -0.74
CA PHE A 84 -13.95 -0.46 -0.62
C PHE A 84 -14.14 1.01 -0.19
N PRO A 85 -14.17 1.96 -1.13
CA PRO A 85 -15.00 3.14 -0.96
C PRO A 85 -16.35 2.83 -1.61
N GLY A 86 -17.46 3.12 -0.92
CA GLY A 86 -18.77 3.12 -1.57
C GLY A 86 -18.74 4.10 -2.75
N GLY A 87 -18.64 3.56 -3.98
CA GLY A 87 -18.45 4.36 -5.18
C GLY A 87 -17.82 3.52 -6.29
N SER A 88 -18.67 3.06 -7.20
CA SER A 88 -18.37 2.19 -8.34
C SER A 88 -17.15 2.59 -9.17
N ALA A 89 -16.12 1.74 -9.19
CA ALA A 89 -15.30 1.46 -10.37
C ALA A 89 -14.57 0.12 -10.20
N PRO A 90 -14.82 -0.90 -11.04
CA PRO A 90 -13.99 -2.10 -11.08
C PRO A 90 -12.70 -1.80 -11.85
N TRP A 91 -11.60 -1.59 -11.13
CA TRP A 91 -10.27 -1.42 -11.73
C TRP A 91 -9.71 -2.79 -12.14
N THR A 92 -10.25 -3.36 -13.21
CA THR A 92 -9.68 -4.55 -13.86
C THR A 92 -8.64 -4.10 -14.88
N ALA A 93 -7.37 -4.13 -14.51
CA ALA A 93 -6.27 -4.09 -15.47
C ALA A 93 -6.07 -5.52 -16.00
N ARG A 94 -6.51 -5.75 -17.24
CA ARG A 94 -6.32 -7.00 -17.99
C ARG A 94 -5.16 -6.77 -18.97
N ARG A 95 -4.18 -7.67 -18.97
CA ARG A 95 -3.74 -8.34 -20.19
C ARG A 95 -3.33 -9.76 -19.85
#